data_AF-A0A0P0KWP6-F1
#
_entry.id   AF-A0A0P0KWP6-F1
#
_cell.length_a   1.000
_cell.length_b   1.000
_cell.length_c   1.000
_cell.angle_alpha   90.00
_cell.angle_beta   90.00
_cell.angle_gamma   90.00
#
_symmetry.space_group_name_H-M   'P 1'
#
loop_
_entity.id
_entity.type
_entity.pdbx_description
1 polymer ?
#
loop_
_entity_poly.entity_id
_entity_poly.type
_entity_poly.pdbx_seq_one_letter_code
_entity_poly.pdbx_strand_id
1 'polypeptide(L)'
;NAVEWKPHCSTCDVCNSSKNWGKRKGAMHQNSLIKKRKLNVERGNNKNGTISPLWKKTRTLNQIKNNCKQIHLDSNSLVVDYPADFTKSVTCQVCKHILSDPVQTSCKHLFCRICILKYFKIMGCYCPCCRHTCFPTDLSAPVKSFLNILNSLVLKCTMTGCDEEILLGKYSKHISKHKELKGK
;
A
#
# COMPACT_ATOMS: atom_id res chain seq x y z
N ASN A 1 -15.39 33.01 -16.51
CA ASN A 1 -16.19 32.96 -15.27
C ASN A 1 -15.69 31.83 -14.38
N ALA A 2 -14.71 32.12 -13.53
CA ALA A 2 -14.20 31.17 -12.55
C ALA A 2 -15.14 31.13 -11.35
N VAL A 3 -15.53 29.92 -10.92
CA VAL A 3 -16.41 29.73 -9.76
C VAL A 3 -15.56 29.88 -8.50
N GLU A 4 -15.75 31.01 -7.81
CA GLU A 4 -15.09 31.31 -6.53
C GLU A 4 -15.72 30.47 -5.43
N TRP A 5 -14.96 29.50 -4.90
CA TRP A 5 -15.39 28.68 -3.77
C TRP A 5 -15.29 29.47 -2.47
N LYS A 6 -16.41 29.62 -1.76
CA LYS A 6 -16.47 30.24 -0.43
C LYS A 6 -16.52 29.19 0.69
N PRO A 7 -15.89 29.42 1.85
CA PRO A 7 -15.99 28.53 3.02
C PRO A 7 -17.43 28.43 3.53
N HIS A 8 -17.79 27.28 4.09
CA HIS A 8 -19.13 27.08 4.65
C HIS A 8 -19.40 28.03 5.84
N CYS A 9 -20.64 28.47 5.97
CA CYS A 9 -21.11 29.29 7.09
C CYS A 9 -21.34 28.42 8.34
N SER A 10 -21.03 28.96 9.53
CA SER A 10 -21.20 28.27 10.82
C SER A 10 -22.65 27.98 11.20
N THR A 11 -23.62 28.53 10.46
CA THR A 11 -25.07 28.32 10.65
C THR A 11 -25.64 27.51 9.49
N CYS A 12 -25.09 26.32 9.24
CA CYS A 12 -25.59 25.40 8.22
C CYS A 12 -26.56 24.38 8.83
N ASP A 13 -27.84 24.40 8.44
CA ASP A 13 -28.87 23.49 8.97
C ASP A 13 -28.63 22.01 8.64
N VAL A 14 -27.77 21.72 7.65
CA VAL A 14 -27.29 20.36 7.34
C VAL A 14 -26.24 19.90 8.36
N CYS A 15 -25.36 20.78 8.81
CA CYS A 15 -24.35 20.49 9.82
C CYS A 15 -24.92 20.53 11.24
N ASN A 16 -25.92 21.39 11.47
CA ASN A 16 -26.47 21.69 12.80
C ASN A 16 -27.62 20.77 13.23
N SER A 17 -28.01 19.80 12.40
CA SER A 17 -29.08 18.85 12.69
C SER A 17 -28.63 17.59 13.45
N SER A 18 -27.43 17.60 14.05
CA SER A 18 -27.01 16.50 14.95
C SER A 18 -27.57 16.70 16.36
N LYS A 19 -28.59 15.90 16.67
CA LYS A 19 -29.27 15.82 17.97
C LYS A 19 -28.27 15.56 19.10
N ASN A 20 -28.49 16.27 20.22
CA ASN A 20 -27.83 16.12 21.51
C ASN A 20 -27.56 14.65 21.90
N TRP A 21 -26.31 14.21 21.86
CA TRP A 21 -25.85 13.03 22.58
C TRP A 21 -25.26 13.47 23.92
N GLY A 22 -25.92 13.06 25.01
CA GLY A 22 -25.56 13.41 26.38
C GLY A 22 -24.10 13.10 26.73
N LYS A 23 -23.44 14.08 27.34
CA LYS A 23 -22.12 13.95 27.96
C LYS A 23 -22.19 12.88 29.06
N ARG A 24 -21.43 11.78 28.93
CA ARG A 24 -21.10 10.94 30.10
C ARG A 24 -19.88 11.55 30.81
N LYS A 25 -20.11 11.98 32.05
CA LYS A 25 -19.11 12.48 33.01
C LYS A 25 -18.01 11.44 33.24
N GLY A 26 -16.77 11.91 33.34
CA GLY A 26 -15.67 11.13 33.90
C GLY A 26 -15.76 11.06 35.42
N ALA A 27 -15.34 9.94 35.98
CA ALA A 27 -14.84 9.82 37.35
C ALA A 27 -13.86 8.65 37.42
N MET A 28 -12.70 8.90 38.04
CA MET A 28 -11.67 7.93 38.34
C MET A 28 -11.96 7.18 39.65
N HIS A 29 -11.56 5.90 39.67
CA HIS A 29 -10.98 5.13 40.78
C HIS A 29 -11.85 4.37 41.82
N GLN A 30 -11.29 3.20 42.18
CA GLN A 30 -11.44 2.36 43.40
C GLN A 30 -12.47 1.20 43.43
N ASN A 31 -11.92 0.00 43.20
CA ASN A 31 -11.92 -1.23 44.04
C ASN A 31 -13.19 -1.89 44.62
N SER A 32 -13.13 -3.25 44.58
CA SER A 32 -13.69 -4.24 45.53
C SER A 32 -15.19 -4.58 45.35
N LEU A 33 -15.73 -5.82 45.33
CA LEU A 33 -15.30 -7.22 45.57
C LEU A 33 -16.35 -8.18 44.94
N ILE A 34 -15.87 -9.28 44.34
CA ILE A 34 -16.36 -10.68 44.47
C ILE A 34 -17.82 -11.05 44.07
N LYS A 35 -17.95 -11.86 43.00
CA LYS A 35 -18.51 -13.23 43.13
C LYS A 35 -17.82 -14.20 42.16
N LYS A 36 -17.13 -15.17 42.77
CA LYS A 36 -16.32 -16.22 42.13
C LYS A 36 -17.19 -17.35 41.56
N ARG A 37 -16.70 -18.01 40.52
CA ARG A 37 -16.83 -19.47 40.37
C ARG A 37 -15.44 -20.05 40.03
N LYS A 38 -15.00 -20.99 40.86
CA LYS A 38 -13.65 -21.63 40.89
C LYS A 38 -13.57 -22.84 39.95
N LEU A 39 -12.31 -23.30 39.80
CA LEU A 39 -11.75 -24.57 39.27
C LEU A 39 -11.04 -24.34 37.92
N ASN A 40 -9.77 -24.67 37.68
CA ASN A 40 -8.73 -25.43 38.39
C ASN A 40 -7.36 -24.84 37.98
N VAL A 41 -6.33 -25.00 38.82
CA VAL A 41 -4.94 -24.64 38.51
C VAL A 41 -4.41 -25.64 37.49
N GLU A 42 -4.15 -25.19 36.27
CA GLU A 42 -3.02 -25.68 35.49
C GLU A 42 -2.25 -24.52 34.89
N ARG A 43 -0.94 -24.57 35.13
CA ARG A 43 0.05 -23.55 34.82
C ARG A 43 0.40 -23.66 33.33
N GLY A 44 -0.46 -23.14 32.47
CA GLY A 44 -0.24 -23.06 31.03
C GLY A 44 0.42 -21.73 30.61
N ASN A 45 1.74 -21.71 30.53
CA ASN A 45 2.49 -20.66 29.84
C ASN A 45 2.11 -20.70 28.35
N ASN A 46 1.33 -19.73 27.85
CA ASN A 46 1.20 -19.49 26.41
C ASN A 46 1.44 -18.00 26.11
N LYS A 47 2.70 -17.60 26.24
CA LYS A 47 3.25 -16.45 25.52
C LYS A 47 3.58 -16.95 24.12
N ASN A 48 2.77 -16.66 23.11
CA ASN A 48 3.16 -16.83 21.69
C ASN A 48 2.37 -15.87 20.77
N GLY A 49 2.39 -14.58 21.10
CA GLY A 49 2.30 -13.54 20.07
C GLY A 49 3.71 -13.22 19.62
N THR A 50 4.23 -13.93 18.62
CA THR A 50 5.56 -13.65 18.07
C THR A 50 5.52 -12.31 17.33
N ILE A 51 5.62 -11.21 18.08
CA ILE A 51 5.94 -9.90 17.52
C ILE A 51 7.38 -10.03 17.02
N SER A 52 7.54 -10.39 15.74
CA SER A 52 8.85 -10.33 15.10
C SER A 52 9.40 -8.91 15.27
N PRO A 53 10.66 -8.75 15.71
CA PRO A 53 11.25 -7.43 15.93
C PRO A 53 11.09 -6.53 14.70
N LEU A 54 10.81 -5.24 14.93
CA LEU A 54 10.63 -4.24 13.86
C LEU A 54 11.78 -4.25 12.83
N TRP A 55 13.01 -4.53 13.27
CA TRP A 55 14.20 -4.66 12.41
C TRP A 55 14.16 -5.87 11.46
N LYS A 56 13.52 -6.98 11.84
CA LYS A 56 13.36 -8.14 10.95
C LYS A 56 12.39 -7.81 9.81
N LYS A 57 11.35 -7.02 10.11
CA LYS A 57 10.37 -6.55 9.12
C LYS A 57 11.01 -5.62 8.09
N THR A 58 11.85 -4.67 8.53
CA THR A 58 12.55 -3.75 7.62
C THR A 58 13.59 -4.49 6.76
N ARG A 59 14.35 -5.44 7.32
CA ARG A 59 15.29 -6.28 6.56
C ARG A 59 14.60 -7.05 5.44
N THR A 60 13.47 -7.69 5.72
CA THR A 60 12.70 -8.44 4.71
C THR A 60 12.15 -7.53 3.62
N LEU A 61 11.58 -6.38 3.97
CA LEU A 61 11.10 -5.41 2.97
C LEU A 61 12.24 -4.91 2.09
N ASN A 62 13.40 -4.62 2.66
CA ASN A 62 14.60 -4.22 1.92
C ASN A 62 15.09 -5.34 0.99
N GLN A 63 15.04 -6.60 1.44
CA GLN A 63 15.37 -7.73 0.58
C GLN A 63 14.41 -7.86 -0.61
N ILE A 64 13.09 -7.71 -0.38
CA ILE A 64 12.11 -7.70 -1.48
C ILE A 64 12.39 -6.54 -2.43
N LYS A 65 12.62 -5.33 -1.90
CA LYS A 65 12.95 -4.13 -2.69
C LYS A 65 14.19 -4.35 -3.56
N ASN A 66 15.29 -4.84 -2.97
CA ASN A 66 16.53 -5.08 -3.70
C ASN A 66 16.36 -6.10 -4.83
N ASN A 67 15.65 -7.20 -4.57
CA ASN A 67 15.32 -8.19 -5.59
C ASN A 67 14.46 -7.61 -6.72
N CYS A 68 13.65 -6.59 -6.44
CA CYS A 68 12.78 -5.97 -7.44
C CYS A 68 13.51 -4.97 -8.35
N LYS A 69 14.72 -4.52 -8.02
CA LYS A 69 15.44 -3.50 -8.82
C LYS A 69 15.77 -3.98 -10.23
N GLN A 70 15.93 -5.29 -10.41
CA GLN A 70 16.26 -5.89 -11.70
C GLN A 70 15.03 -6.22 -12.56
N ILE A 71 13.81 -6.07 -12.03
CA ILE A 71 12.58 -6.53 -12.67
C ILE A 71 11.47 -5.47 -12.74
N HIS A 72 11.50 -4.46 -11.86
CA HIS A 72 10.55 -3.35 -11.87
C HIS A 72 11.27 -2.05 -12.17
N LEU A 73 10.52 -1.08 -12.69
CA LEU A 73 11.02 0.26 -12.98
C LEU A 73 10.90 1.13 -11.73
N ASP A 74 11.96 1.86 -11.41
CA ASP A 74 11.97 2.79 -10.30
C ASP A 74 11.04 3.99 -10.57
N SER A 75 10.42 4.56 -9.54
CA SER A 75 9.58 5.76 -9.69
C SER A 75 10.35 6.97 -10.22
N ASN A 76 11.66 7.01 -10.00
CA ASN A 76 12.52 8.07 -10.51
C ASN A 76 12.68 8.04 -12.04
N SER A 77 12.15 7.01 -12.72
CA SER A 77 12.09 6.97 -14.19
C SER A 77 10.93 7.79 -14.77
N LEU A 78 10.01 8.30 -13.94
CA LEU A 78 8.91 9.16 -14.39
C LEU A 78 9.46 10.48 -14.93
N VAL A 79 9.01 10.86 -16.14
CA VAL A 79 9.41 12.14 -16.78
C VAL A 79 8.78 13.33 -16.06
N VAL A 80 7.55 13.15 -15.57
CA VAL A 80 6.78 14.20 -14.90
C VAL A 80 6.97 14.08 -13.39
N ASP A 81 7.28 15.21 -12.74
CA ASP A 81 7.32 15.32 -11.29
C ASP A 81 5.89 15.43 -10.73
N TYR A 82 5.29 14.26 -10.46
CA TYR A 82 3.95 14.18 -9.91
C TYR A 82 3.95 14.44 -8.39
N PRO A 83 2.86 15.01 -7.84
CA PRO A 83 2.68 15.14 -6.40
C PRO A 83 2.91 13.81 -5.67
N ALA A 84 3.51 13.87 -4.48
CA ALA A 84 3.93 12.70 -3.73
C ALA A 84 2.80 11.67 -3.53
N ASP A 85 1.56 12.12 -3.34
CA ASP A 85 0.42 11.22 -3.13
C ASP A 85 -0.01 10.50 -4.42
N PHE A 86 0.12 11.15 -5.58
CA PHE A 86 -0.07 10.49 -6.86
C PHE A 86 1.03 9.44 -7.09
N THR A 87 2.29 9.80 -6.87
CA THR A 87 3.43 8.87 -7.00
C THR A 87 3.28 7.66 -6.07
N LYS A 88 2.80 7.86 -4.83
CA LYS A 88 2.46 6.75 -3.91
C LYS A 88 1.35 5.85 -4.44
N SER A 89 0.36 6.40 -5.15
CA SER A 89 -0.78 5.64 -5.69
C SER A 89 -0.40 4.71 -6.85
N VAL A 90 0.65 5.05 -7.61
CA VAL A 90 1.14 4.25 -8.75
C VAL A 90 2.39 3.41 -8.41
N THR A 91 2.86 3.46 -7.17
CA THR A 91 4.01 2.69 -6.69
C THR A 91 3.60 1.58 -5.72
N CYS A 92 4.33 0.46 -5.79
CA CYS A 92 4.12 -0.67 -4.91
C CYS A 92 4.55 -0.33 -3.49
N GLN A 93 3.65 -0.49 -2.51
CA GLN A 93 3.96 -0.12 -1.13
C GLN A 93 4.98 -1.04 -0.43
N VAL A 94 5.33 -2.17 -1.05
CA VAL A 94 6.37 -3.10 -0.57
C VAL A 94 7.75 -2.77 -1.17
N CYS A 95 7.89 -2.75 -2.51
CA CYS A 95 9.20 -2.54 -3.14
C CYS A 95 9.50 -1.07 -3.50
N LYS A 96 8.51 -0.18 -3.43
CA LYS A 96 8.60 1.26 -3.77
C LYS A 96 8.95 1.56 -5.23
N HIS A 97 8.87 0.57 -6.11
CA HIS A 97 8.97 0.74 -7.56
C HIS A 97 7.58 0.98 -8.16
N ILE A 98 7.52 1.39 -9.42
CA ILE A 98 6.26 1.50 -10.18
C ILE A 98 5.57 0.14 -10.19
N LEU A 99 4.25 0.14 -10.04
CA LEU A 99 3.45 -1.08 -9.99
C LEU A 99 3.65 -1.91 -11.27
N SER A 100 4.22 -3.10 -11.11
CA SER A 100 4.32 -4.13 -12.14
C SER A 100 3.33 -5.23 -11.80
N ASP A 101 2.45 -5.55 -12.75
CA ASP A 101 1.41 -6.56 -12.57
C ASP A 101 0.60 -6.33 -11.27
N PRO A 102 -0.11 -5.18 -11.18
CA PRO A 102 -0.71 -4.73 -9.94
C PRO A 102 -1.84 -5.66 -9.49
N VAL A 103 -1.93 -5.84 -8.18
CA VAL A 103 -3.04 -6.48 -7.48
C VAL A 103 -3.55 -5.56 -6.38
N GLN A 104 -4.87 -5.61 -6.18
CA GLN A 104 -5.57 -4.86 -5.16
C GLN A 104 -6.02 -5.82 -4.04
N THR A 105 -5.80 -5.42 -2.80
CA THR A 105 -6.32 -6.14 -1.63
C THR A 105 -7.77 -5.75 -1.35
N SER A 106 -8.47 -6.53 -0.51
CA SER A 106 -9.82 -6.20 -0.02
C SER A 106 -9.90 -4.79 0.61
N CYS A 107 -8.85 -4.41 1.35
CA CYS A 107 -8.67 -3.06 1.92
C CYS A 107 -8.17 -2.00 0.93
N LYS A 108 -8.28 -2.26 -0.37
CA LYS A 108 -8.05 -1.33 -1.50
C LYS A 108 -6.62 -0.82 -1.70
N HIS A 109 -5.63 -1.40 -1.04
CA HIS A 109 -4.21 -1.09 -1.27
C HIS A 109 -3.65 -1.87 -2.46
N LEU A 110 -2.63 -1.28 -3.11
CA LEU A 110 -2.05 -1.78 -4.35
C LEU A 110 -0.60 -2.26 -4.16
N PHE A 111 -0.30 -3.39 -4.80
CA PHE A 111 1.02 -4.03 -4.76
C PHE A 111 1.33 -4.70 -6.09
N CYS A 112 2.61 -4.94 -6.39
CA CYS A 112 2.97 -5.91 -7.43
C CYS A 112 2.60 -7.32 -6.93
N ARG A 113 2.06 -8.18 -7.80
CA ARG A 113 1.66 -9.55 -7.44
C ARG A 113 2.79 -10.31 -6.75
N ILE A 114 3.99 -10.30 -7.33
CA ILE A 114 5.14 -11.00 -6.76
C ILE A 114 5.58 -10.43 -5.40
N CYS A 115 5.38 -9.14 -5.16
CA CYS A 115 5.81 -8.48 -3.93
C CYS A 115 4.92 -8.86 -2.76
N ILE A 116 3.60 -8.79 -2.94
CA ILE A 116 2.66 -9.11 -1.88
C ILE A 116 2.65 -10.62 -1.56
N LEU A 117 2.81 -11.48 -2.57
CA LEU A 117 2.93 -12.92 -2.35
C LEU A 117 4.22 -13.30 -1.60
N LYS A 118 5.35 -12.67 -1.93
CA LYS A 118 6.60 -12.84 -1.15
C LYS A 118 6.44 -12.31 0.28
N TYR A 119 5.76 -11.18 0.45
CA TYR A 119 5.47 -10.64 1.77
C TYR A 119 4.65 -11.61 2.61
N PHE A 120 3.55 -12.15 2.08
CA PHE A 120 2.70 -13.12 2.79
C PHE A 120 3.48 -14.35 3.27
N LYS A 121 4.38 -14.88 2.43
CA LYS A 121 5.22 -16.03 2.80
C LYS A 121 6.16 -15.78 3.98
N ILE A 122 6.67 -14.55 4.13
CA ILE A 122 7.72 -14.24 5.11
C ILE A 122 7.14 -13.58 6.36
N MET A 123 6.16 -12.69 6.17
CA MET A 123 5.64 -11.81 7.21
C MET A 123 4.25 -12.23 7.70
N GLY A 124 3.48 -12.98 6.91
CA GLY A 124 2.11 -13.42 7.21
C GLY A 124 1.03 -12.69 6.38
N CYS A 125 -0.21 -13.19 6.45
CA CYS A 125 -1.35 -12.75 5.64
C CYS A 125 -2.02 -11.47 6.17
N TYR A 126 -1.31 -10.34 6.09
CA TYR A 126 -1.86 -9.02 6.39
C TYR A 126 -1.34 -7.98 5.40
N CYS A 127 -2.15 -6.94 5.18
CA CYS A 127 -1.80 -5.82 4.34
C CYS A 127 -0.59 -5.07 4.91
N PRO A 128 0.49 -4.86 4.13
CA PRO A 128 1.64 -4.05 4.55
C PRO A 128 1.30 -2.60 4.91
N CYS A 129 0.22 -2.03 4.35
CA CYS A 129 -0.14 -0.62 4.53
C CYS A 129 -0.96 -0.36 5.80
N CYS A 130 -2.04 -1.13 6.00
CA CYS A 130 -3.00 -0.89 7.07
C CYS A 130 -3.08 -2.02 8.11
N ARG A 131 -2.34 -3.12 7.91
CA ARG A 131 -2.35 -4.33 8.78
C ARG A 131 -3.69 -5.08 8.83
N HIS A 132 -4.65 -4.73 7.96
CA HIS A 132 -5.87 -5.52 7.78
C HIS A 132 -5.53 -6.94 7.30
N THR A 133 -6.26 -7.94 7.77
CA THR A 133 -6.11 -9.34 7.32
C THR A 133 -6.33 -9.43 5.82
N CYS A 134 -5.43 -10.11 5.11
CA CYS A 134 -5.51 -10.25 3.67
C CYS A 134 -4.86 -11.56 3.26
N PHE A 135 -5.65 -12.44 2.66
CA PHE A 135 -5.18 -13.73 2.15
C PHE A 135 -4.81 -13.61 0.67
N PRO A 136 -3.94 -14.51 0.14
CA PRO A 136 -3.62 -14.55 -1.28
C PRO A 136 -4.85 -14.65 -2.19
N THR A 137 -5.91 -15.31 -1.72
CA THR A 137 -7.20 -15.45 -2.41
C THR A 137 -7.99 -14.14 -2.51
N ASP A 138 -7.70 -13.16 -1.67
CA ASP A 138 -8.39 -11.86 -1.64
C ASP A 138 -7.79 -10.85 -2.62
N LEU A 139 -6.75 -11.25 -3.36
CA LEU A 139 -6.07 -10.40 -4.33
C LEU A 139 -6.85 -10.38 -5.64
N SER A 140 -7.29 -9.20 -6.06
CA SER A 140 -7.98 -9.00 -7.33
C SER A 140 -7.21 -8.04 -8.23
N ALA A 141 -7.54 -8.02 -9.53
CA ALA A 141 -7.04 -7.00 -10.42
C ALA A 141 -7.64 -5.63 -10.05
N PRO A 142 -6.86 -4.54 -10.06
CA PRO A 142 -7.40 -3.20 -9.90
C PRO A 142 -8.40 -2.86 -11.01
N VAL A 143 -9.25 -1.87 -10.75
CA VAL A 143 -10.20 -1.36 -11.74
C VAL A 143 -9.51 -0.89 -13.02
N LYS A 144 -10.18 -1.08 -14.17
CA LYS A 144 -9.60 -0.81 -15.50
C LYS A 144 -9.16 0.64 -15.69
N SER A 145 -9.91 1.60 -15.14
CA SER A 145 -9.55 3.03 -15.20
C SER A 145 -8.19 3.30 -14.54
N PHE A 146 -7.93 2.71 -13.38
CA PHE A 146 -6.63 2.80 -12.71
C PHE A 146 -5.51 2.21 -13.59
N LEU A 147 -5.74 1.03 -14.19
CA LEU A 147 -4.76 0.41 -15.08
C LEU A 147 -4.48 1.26 -16.32
N ASN A 148 -5.48 1.96 -16.86
CA ASN A 148 -5.29 2.86 -17.99
C ASN A 148 -4.44 4.08 -17.60
N ILE A 149 -4.69 4.67 -16.42
CA ILE A 149 -3.86 5.76 -15.87
C ILE A 149 -2.42 5.29 -15.67
N LEU A 150 -2.23 4.13 -15.00
CA LEU A 150 -0.93 3.53 -14.77
C LEU A 150 -0.17 3.31 -16.09
N ASN A 151 -0.81 2.73 -17.11
CA ASN A 151 -0.18 2.47 -18.40
C ASN A 151 0.13 3.74 -19.22
N SER A 152 -0.48 4.87 -18.86
CA SER A 152 -0.28 6.17 -19.52
C SER A 152 0.86 6.98 -18.89
N LEU A 153 1.48 6.50 -17.81
CA LEU A 153 2.67 7.14 -17.25
C LEU A 153 3.81 7.12 -18.27
N VAL A 154 4.47 8.26 -18.45
CA VAL A 154 5.61 8.41 -19.35
C VAL A 154 6.91 8.21 -18.57
N LEU A 155 7.77 7.33 -19.06
CA LEU A 155 9.04 6.96 -18.44
C LEU A 155 10.20 7.27 -19.36
N LYS A 156 11.31 7.77 -18.81
CA LYS A 156 12.58 7.82 -19.52
C LYS A 156 13.16 6.41 -19.61
N CYS A 157 13.69 6.05 -20.79
CA CYS A 157 14.40 4.79 -20.95
C CYS A 157 15.63 4.73 -20.03
N THR A 158 15.82 3.59 -19.35
CA THR A 158 16.97 3.36 -18.46
C THR A 158 18.21 2.83 -19.20
N MET A 159 18.14 2.63 -20.53
CA MET A 159 19.26 2.12 -21.32
C MET A 159 20.23 3.24 -21.67
N THR A 160 21.52 3.00 -21.45
CA THR A 160 22.60 3.94 -21.82
C THR A 160 22.57 4.24 -23.32
N GLY A 161 22.51 5.52 -23.69
CA GLY A 161 22.45 5.96 -25.09
C GLY A 161 21.04 5.99 -25.69
N CYS A 162 19.99 5.80 -24.87
CA CYS A 162 18.61 5.97 -25.29
C CYS A 162 17.92 7.06 -24.46
N ASP A 163 17.56 8.16 -25.13
CA ASP A 163 16.84 9.29 -24.52
C ASP A 163 15.34 9.30 -24.88
N GLU A 164 14.80 8.16 -25.34
CA GLU A 164 13.37 8.07 -25.63
C GLU A 164 12.53 8.11 -24.34
N GLU A 165 11.37 8.76 -24.45
CA GLU A 165 10.31 8.78 -23.45
C GLU A 165 9.17 7.87 -23.91
N ILE A 166 8.79 6.90 -23.07
CA ILE A 166 7.89 5.81 -23.46
C ILE A 166 6.79 5.66 -22.42
N LEU A 167 5.55 5.50 -22.89
CA LEU A 167 4.43 5.10 -22.04
C LEU A 167 4.71 3.74 -21.39
N LEU A 168 4.42 3.60 -20.09
CA LEU A 168 4.62 2.37 -19.35
C LEU A 168 4.00 1.16 -20.06
N GLY A 169 2.79 1.30 -20.62
CA GLY A 169 2.11 0.24 -21.36
C GLY A 169 2.81 -0.23 -22.65
N LYS A 170 3.77 0.56 -23.17
CA LYS A 170 4.59 0.25 -24.36
C LYS A 170 6.05 -0.05 -24.02
N TYR A 171 6.45 0.11 -22.76
CA TYR A 171 7.85 0.02 -22.34
C TYR A 171 8.49 -1.34 -22.64
N SER A 172 7.77 -2.44 -22.45
CA SER A 172 8.27 -3.79 -22.74
C SER A 172 8.66 -3.96 -24.21
N LYS A 173 7.85 -3.45 -25.15
CA LYS A 173 8.14 -3.50 -26.58
C LYS A 173 9.35 -2.65 -26.95
N HIS A 174 9.51 -1.49 -26.32
CA HIS A 174 10.67 -0.63 -26.52
C HIS A 174 11.96 -1.33 -26.07
N ILE A 175 11.99 -1.93 -24.88
CA ILE A 175 13.18 -2.64 -24.37
C ILE A 175 13.56 -3.85 -25.22
N SER A 176 12.60 -4.55 -25.82
CA SER A 176 12.91 -5.65 -26.74
C SER A 176 13.74 -5.20 -27.95
N LYS A 177 13.46 -4.00 -28.51
CA LYS A 177 14.23 -3.46 -29.63
C LYS A 177 15.70 -3.22 -29.27
N HIS A 178 15.99 -2.78 -28.05
CA HIS A 178 17.37 -2.64 -27.57
C HIS A 178 18.13 -3.96 -27.50
N LYS A 179 17.43 -5.06 -27.15
CA LYS A 179 18.05 -6.39 -27.09
C LYS A 179 18.43 -6.90 -28.48
N GLU A 180 17.59 -6.63 -29.48
CA GLU A 180 17.83 -7.03 -30.87
C GLU A 180 19.00 -6.27 -31.50
N LEU A 181 19.20 -4.99 -31.12
CA LEU A 181 20.30 -4.17 -31.61
C LEU A 181 21.65 -4.52 -30.97
N LYS A 182 21.67 -5.00 -29.72
CA LYS A 182 22.90 -5.46 -29.04
C LYS A 182 23.35 -6.87 -29.44
N GLY A 183 22.48 -7.63 -30.12
CA GLY A 183 22.75 -8.98 -30.59
C GLY A 183 23.19 -9.08 -32.06
N LYS A 184 23.37 -7.94 -32.73
CA LYS A 184 24.00 -7.81 -34.05
C LYS A 184 25.38 -7.17 -33.87
#